data_AF-A0A2U0HYG1-F1
#
_entry.id   AF-A0A2U0HYG1-F1
#
_cell.length_a   1.000
_cell.length_b   1.000
_cell.length_c   1.000
_cell.angle_alpha   90.00
_cell.angle_beta   90.00
_cell.angle_gamma   90.00
#
_symmetry.space_group_name_H-M   'P 1'
#
loop_
_entity.id
_entity.type
_entity.pdbx_description
1 polymer ?
#
loop_
_entity_poly.entity_id
_entity_poly.type
_entity_poly.pdbx_seq_one_letter_code
_entity_poly.pdbx_strand_id
1 'polypeptide(L)'
;MKILKTFIVLFIIVSCSVKKTEYQITVFDKVLGAENSKTLNSLVSDFEKDIIKKIYPNLKTEKAYKQFLIDVNENKLTFRNKISSENRKKFNDSKLKLEIYEYPDSVWIEGNDIKSRFTFKNDDGTTDYRIGFHSVNLKKNIDSLIKAEYKTPRMNYVGEYMQAINKIKDENDFLKAFYDVKETAGFIHPEIMAGIILKSKPDFSSPITKGLIVMEFGY
;
A
#
# COMPACT_ATOMS: atom_id res chain seq x y z
N MET A 1 55.43 3.77 3.19
CA MET A 1 54.19 3.11 3.67
C MET A 1 53.40 4.05 4.57
N LYS A 2 52.50 4.90 4.05
CA LYS A 2 51.60 5.74 4.87
C LYS A 2 50.30 6.07 4.12
N ILE A 3 49.45 5.07 3.81
CA ILE A 3 48.05 5.31 3.36
C ILE A 3 47.12 4.21 3.89
N LEU A 4 47.26 3.82 5.17
CA LEU A 4 46.42 2.77 5.76
C LEU A 4 45.86 3.20 7.13
N LYS A 5 45.18 4.36 7.19
CA LYS A 5 44.48 4.79 8.41
C LYS A 5 43.08 5.40 8.19
N THR A 6 42.54 5.38 6.97
CA THR A 6 41.25 6.04 6.66
C THR A 6 40.10 5.09 6.30
N PHE A 7 40.18 3.79 6.65
CA PHE A 7 39.16 2.80 6.24
C PHE A 7 38.27 2.23 7.35
N ILE A 8 38.44 2.63 8.61
CA ILE A 8 37.72 2.00 9.74
C ILE A 8 36.40 2.71 10.10
N VAL A 9 36.16 3.93 9.62
CA VAL A 9 34.94 4.70 9.96
C VAL A 9 33.72 4.32 9.09
N LEU A 10 33.91 3.62 7.97
CA LEU A 10 32.81 3.26 7.06
C LEU A 10 31.97 2.05 7.52
N PHE A 11 32.49 1.20 8.42
CA PHE A 11 31.80 -0.03 8.85
C PHE A 11 30.74 0.20 9.94
N ILE A 12 30.84 1.27 10.72
CA ILE A 12 29.92 1.53 11.85
C ILE A 12 28.56 2.02 11.33
N ILE A 13 28.54 2.72 10.19
CA ILE A 13 27.33 3.33 9.62
C ILE A 13 26.40 2.25 9.01
N VAL A 14 26.97 1.16 8.48
CA VAL A 14 26.19 0.06 7.87
C VAL A 14 25.45 -0.78 8.92
N SER A 15 25.97 -0.90 10.14
CA SER A 15 25.32 -1.70 11.19
C SER A 15 24.01 -1.06 11.70
N CYS A 16 23.95 0.27 11.76
CA CYS A 16 22.74 0.96 12.21
C CYS A 16 21.59 0.87 11.20
N SER A 17 21.88 0.93 9.90
CA SER A 17 20.83 0.82 8.87
C SER A 17 20.23 -0.59 8.85
N VAL A 18 21.06 -1.64 8.97
CA VAL A 18 20.58 -3.03 9.01
C VAL A 18 19.67 -3.28 10.22
N LYS A 19 20.06 -2.85 11.42
CA LYS A 19 19.25 -3.01 12.64
C LYS A 19 17.90 -2.31 12.54
N LYS A 20 17.86 -1.12 11.92
CA LYS A 20 16.64 -0.36 11.72
C LYS A 20 15.68 -1.06 10.76
N THR A 21 16.20 -1.58 9.64
CA THR A 21 15.40 -2.34 8.68
C THR A 21 14.86 -3.64 9.30
N GLU A 22 15.68 -4.35 10.08
CA GLU A 22 15.26 -5.56 10.80
C GLU A 22 14.15 -5.28 11.82
N TYR A 23 14.27 -4.18 12.57
CA TYR A 23 13.22 -3.73 13.48
C TYR A 23 11.91 -3.43 12.75
N GLN A 24 11.96 -2.64 11.67
CA GLN A 24 10.79 -2.31 10.85
C GLN A 24 10.08 -3.57 10.37
N ILE A 25 10.81 -4.51 9.78
CA ILE A 25 10.26 -5.78 9.29
C ILE A 25 9.61 -6.57 10.43
N THR A 26 10.32 -6.71 11.56
CA THR A 26 9.83 -7.48 12.71
C THR A 26 8.53 -6.90 13.27
N VAL A 27 8.46 -5.58 13.45
CA VAL A 27 7.26 -4.91 13.96
C VAL A 27 6.12 -4.99 12.95
N PHE A 28 6.40 -4.72 11.68
CA PHE A 28 5.41 -4.74 10.62
C PHE A 28 4.80 -6.13 10.46
N ASP A 29 5.61 -7.18 10.32
CA ASP A 29 5.14 -8.55 10.12
C ASP A 29 4.40 -9.08 11.35
N LYS A 30 4.80 -8.66 12.55
CA LYS A 30 4.10 -9.01 13.79
C LYS A 30 2.68 -8.45 13.84
N VAL A 31 2.49 -7.21 13.39
CA VAL A 31 1.18 -6.55 13.39
C VAL A 31 0.34 -7.01 12.21
N LEU A 32 0.93 -7.10 11.02
CA LEU A 32 0.25 -7.56 9.81
C LEU A 32 -0.17 -9.04 9.91
N GLY A 33 0.57 -9.84 10.68
CA GLY A 33 0.32 -11.26 10.85
C GLY A 33 1.00 -12.12 9.78
N ALA A 34 1.32 -13.36 10.16
CA ALA A 34 2.15 -14.24 9.32
C ALA A 34 1.51 -14.60 7.96
N GLU A 35 0.19 -14.81 7.93
CA GLU A 35 -0.54 -15.15 6.69
C GLU A 35 -0.54 -13.98 5.69
N ASN A 36 -0.85 -12.79 6.17
CA ASN A 36 -0.90 -11.56 5.36
C ASN A 36 0.51 -11.14 4.92
N SER A 37 1.51 -11.25 5.79
CA SER A 37 2.92 -10.97 5.46
C SER A 37 3.45 -11.93 4.38
N LYS A 38 3.13 -13.22 4.49
CA LYS A 38 3.47 -14.21 3.46
C LYS A 38 2.79 -13.89 2.13
N THR A 39 1.51 -13.49 2.17
CA THR A 39 0.77 -13.08 0.97
C THR A 39 1.43 -11.87 0.32
N LEU A 40 1.73 -10.82 1.09
CA LEU A 40 2.38 -9.60 0.61
C LEU A 40 3.72 -9.90 -0.06
N ASN A 41 4.60 -10.66 0.59
CA ASN A 41 5.90 -11.05 0.02
C ASN A 41 5.77 -11.81 -1.30
N SER A 42 4.73 -12.64 -1.39
CA SER A 42 4.44 -13.40 -2.60
C SER A 42 3.94 -12.48 -3.73
N LEU A 43 3.05 -11.52 -3.43
CA LEU A 43 2.58 -10.51 -4.38
C LEU A 43 3.71 -9.57 -4.86
N VAL A 44 4.67 -9.24 -3.99
CA VAL A 44 5.88 -8.50 -4.38
C VAL A 44 6.69 -9.26 -5.41
N SER A 45 6.93 -10.56 -5.16
CA SER A 45 7.67 -11.42 -6.09
C SER A 45 6.97 -11.52 -7.45
N ASP A 46 5.65 -11.64 -7.43
CA ASP A 46 4.81 -11.69 -8.62
C ASP A 46 4.84 -10.37 -9.40
N PHE A 47 4.74 -9.22 -8.71
CA PHE A 47 4.85 -7.90 -9.31
C PHE A 47 6.23 -7.67 -9.93
N GLU A 48 7.31 -8.06 -9.23
CA GLU A 48 8.66 -7.96 -9.76
C GLU A 48 8.82 -8.80 -11.05
N LYS A 49 8.23 -9.99 -11.09
CA LYS A 49 8.23 -10.89 -12.26
C LYS A 49 7.37 -10.35 -13.41
N ASP A 50 6.16 -9.87 -13.12
CA ASP A 50 5.18 -9.52 -14.14
C ASP A 50 5.33 -8.11 -14.68
N ILE A 51 5.83 -7.19 -13.87
CA ILE A 51 5.92 -5.76 -14.18
C ILE A 51 7.38 -5.35 -14.29
N ILE A 52 8.12 -5.38 -13.18
CA ILE A 52 9.45 -4.77 -13.07
C ILE A 52 10.42 -5.38 -14.08
N LYS A 53 10.56 -6.71 -14.10
CA LYS A 53 11.51 -7.41 -14.98
C LYS A 53 11.11 -7.35 -16.46
N LYS A 54 9.81 -7.24 -16.77
CA LYS A 54 9.35 -7.16 -18.16
C LYS A 54 9.54 -5.76 -18.74
N ILE A 55 9.31 -4.72 -17.95
CA ILE A 55 9.43 -3.33 -18.41
C ILE A 55 10.89 -2.85 -18.34
N TYR A 56 11.63 -3.28 -17.32
CA TYR A 56 13.01 -2.83 -17.06
C TYR A 56 14.00 -4.01 -16.97
N PRO A 57 14.14 -4.85 -18.01
CA PRO A 57 14.93 -6.09 -17.95
C PRO A 57 16.41 -5.87 -17.64
N ASN A 58 16.95 -4.69 -17.97
CA ASN A 58 18.37 -4.36 -17.83
C ASN A 58 18.68 -3.54 -16.56
N LEU A 59 17.66 -3.19 -15.76
CA LEU A 59 17.87 -2.44 -14.51
C LEU A 59 17.93 -3.39 -13.32
N LYS A 60 18.81 -3.08 -12.38
CA LYS A 60 18.74 -3.67 -11.03
C LYS A 60 17.41 -3.30 -10.38
N THR A 61 16.86 -4.20 -9.58
CA THR A 61 15.52 -4.08 -8.99
C THR A 61 15.27 -2.72 -8.33
N GLU A 62 16.20 -2.21 -7.52
CA GLU A 62 16.06 -0.91 -6.82
C GLU A 62 15.94 0.25 -7.80
N LYS A 63 16.77 0.23 -8.86
CA LYS A 63 16.72 1.23 -9.93
C LYS A 63 15.44 1.08 -10.75
N ALA A 64 14.97 -0.15 -10.94
CA ALA A 64 13.76 -0.43 -11.68
C ALA A 64 12.49 0.03 -10.93
N TYR A 65 12.42 -0.13 -9.61
CA TYR A 65 11.35 0.46 -8.78
C TYR A 65 11.35 1.99 -8.85
N LYS A 66 12.53 2.61 -8.77
CA LYS A 66 12.64 4.06 -8.94
C LYS A 66 12.16 4.51 -10.32
N GLN A 67 12.60 3.84 -11.38
CA GLN A 67 12.18 4.15 -12.75
C GLN A 67 10.68 3.93 -12.95
N PHE A 68 10.13 2.84 -12.39
CA PHE A 68 8.71 2.57 -12.38
C PHE A 68 7.91 3.74 -11.81
N LEU A 69 8.30 4.26 -10.64
CA LEU A 69 7.61 5.39 -10.04
C LEU A 69 7.75 6.69 -10.85
N ILE A 70 8.91 6.92 -11.49
CA ILE A 70 9.09 8.07 -12.40
C ILE A 70 8.10 7.96 -13.56
N ASP A 71 8.06 6.80 -14.21
CA ASP A 71 7.18 6.58 -15.37
C ASP A 71 5.70 6.66 -14.98
N VAL A 72 5.32 6.22 -13.77
CA VAL A 72 3.96 6.41 -13.22
C VAL A 72 3.69 7.89 -12.95
N ASN A 73 4.59 8.60 -12.27
CA ASN A 73 4.43 10.03 -11.96
C ASN A 73 4.27 10.90 -13.22
N GLU A 74 4.98 10.55 -14.28
CA GLU A 74 4.92 11.24 -15.58
C GLU A 74 3.78 10.74 -16.48
N ASN A 75 2.92 9.84 -15.98
CA ASN A 75 1.83 9.21 -16.73
C ASN A 75 2.29 8.56 -18.06
N LYS A 76 3.50 7.99 -18.06
CA LYS A 76 4.11 7.32 -19.23
C LYS A 76 3.82 5.83 -19.26
N LEU A 77 3.17 5.28 -18.24
CA LEU A 77 3.02 3.84 -18.07
C LEU A 77 1.58 3.42 -17.78
N THR A 78 1.03 2.57 -18.65
CA THR A 78 -0.17 1.78 -18.37
C THR A 78 0.23 0.38 -17.94
N PHE A 79 0.17 0.11 -16.63
CA PHE A 79 0.63 -1.16 -16.06
C PHE A 79 -0.46 -2.00 -15.38
N ARG A 80 -1.62 -1.40 -15.04
CA ARG A 80 -2.72 -2.11 -14.39
C ARG A 80 -3.11 -3.39 -15.15
N ASN A 81 -3.18 -3.34 -16.48
CA ASN A 81 -3.57 -4.52 -17.28
C ASN A 81 -2.45 -5.57 -17.45
N LYS A 82 -1.26 -5.35 -16.89
CA LYS A 82 -0.10 -6.25 -17.02
C LYS A 82 0.01 -7.27 -15.89
N ILE A 83 -0.72 -7.09 -14.79
CA ILE A 83 -0.78 -8.06 -13.69
C ILE A 83 -1.68 -9.21 -14.10
N SER A 84 -1.18 -10.44 -13.98
CA SER A 84 -1.91 -11.64 -14.39
C SER A 84 -3.22 -11.81 -13.63
N SER A 85 -4.21 -12.43 -14.28
CA SER A 85 -5.50 -12.76 -13.66
C SER A 85 -5.33 -13.68 -12.45
N GLU A 86 -4.37 -14.59 -12.48
CA GLU A 86 -3.99 -15.47 -11.37
C GLU A 86 -3.51 -14.65 -10.16
N ASN A 87 -2.61 -13.70 -10.37
CA ASN A 87 -2.08 -12.86 -9.29
C ASN A 87 -3.16 -11.92 -8.73
N ARG A 88 -4.07 -11.42 -9.58
CA ARG A 88 -5.26 -10.68 -9.13
C ARG A 88 -6.18 -11.54 -8.29
N LYS A 89 -6.43 -12.79 -8.70
CA LYS A 89 -7.27 -13.74 -7.96
C LYS A 89 -6.65 -14.05 -6.59
N LYS A 90 -5.34 -14.29 -6.55
CA LYS A 90 -4.59 -14.51 -5.30
C LYS A 90 -4.76 -13.37 -4.30
N PHE A 91 -4.63 -12.12 -4.74
CA PHE A 91 -4.92 -10.99 -3.87
C PHE A 91 -6.40 -10.95 -3.46
N ASN A 92 -7.31 -11.10 -4.41
CA ASN A 92 -8.75 -11.02 -4.17
C ASN A 92 -9.29 -12.05 -3.18
N ASP A 93 -8.69 -13.24 -3.14
CA ASP A 93 -9.06 -14.33 -2.25
C ASP A 93 -8.32 -14.28 -0.91
N SER A 94 -7.37 -13.35 -0.74
CA SER A 94 -6.56 -13.25 0.47
C SER A 94 -7.24 -12.48 1.58
N LYS A 95 -6.90 -12.80 2.84
CA LYS A 95 -7.30 -11.99 4.01
C LYS A 95 -6.68 -10.59 3.97
N LEU A 96 -5.47 -10.46 3.43
CA LEU A 96 -4.76 -9.18 3.26
C LEU A 96 -5.63 -8.13 2.54
N LYS A 97 -6.46 -8.55 1.57
CA LYS A 97 -7.39 -7.64 0.91
C LYS A 97 -8.34 -6.96 1.90
N LEU A 98 -8.89 -7.69 2.87
CA LEU A 98 -9.80 -7.13 3.87
C LEU A 98 -9.08 -6.31 4.93
N GLU A 99 -7.77 -6.55 5.13
CA GLU A 99 -6.94 -5.68 5.97
C GLU A 99 -6.62 -4.33 5.31
N ILE A 100 -6.68 -4.26 3.98
CA ILE A 100 -6.44 -3.03 3.20
C ILE A 100 -7.76 -2.33 2.86
N TYR A 101 -8.80 -3.10 2.53
CA TYR A 101 -10.05 -2.63 1.97
C TYR A 101 -11.23 -3.02 2.85
N GLU A 102 -12.07 -2.04 3.18
CA GLU A 102 -13.37 -2.25 3.82
C GLU A 102 -14.50 -2.11 2.81
N TYR A 103 -15.55 -2.92 2.97
CA TYR A 103 -16.74 -2.91 2.14
C TYR A 103 -17.94 -2.53 3.00
N PRO A 104 -18.92 -1.80 2.44
CA PRO A 104 -20.07 -1.39 3.23
C PRO A 104 -20.97 -2.59 3.54
N ASP A 105 -21.41 -2.68 4.78
CA ASP A 105 -22.39 -3.69 5.22
C ASP A 105 -23.83 -3.23 4.95
N SER A 106 -24.04 -1.93 4.74
CA SER A 106 -25.34 -1.33 4.46
C SER A 106 -25.18 -0.09 3.61
N VAL A 107 -26.05 0.03 2.60
CA VAL A 107 -26.10 1.15 1.67
C VAL A 107 -27.54 1.61 1.51
N TRP A 108 -27.79 2.91 1.60
CA TRP A 108 -29.10 3.52 1.39
C TRP A 108 -28.99 4.90 0.73
N ILE A 109 -30.12 5.45 0.29
CA ILE A 109 -30.21 6.81 -0.25
C ILE A 109 -30.85 7.70 0.80
N GLU A 110 -30.24 8.87 1.02
CA GLU A 110 -30.77 9.93 1.87
C GLU A 110 -30.69 11.26 1.12
N GLY A 111 -31.83 11.82 0.74
CA GLY A 111 -31.86 12.96 -0.17
C GLY A 111 -31.19 12.61 -1.51
N ASN A 112 -30.22 13.42 -1.94
CA ASN A 112 -29.42 13.19 -3.14
C ASN A 112 -28.10 12.45 -2.87
N ASP A 113 -27.91 11.90 -1.67
CA ASP A 113 -26.68 11.23 -1.28
C ASP A 113 -26.88 9.72 -1.21
N ILE A 114 -25.84 9.00 -1.63
CA ILE A 114 -25.69 7.59 -1.25
C ILE A 114 -24.90 7.52 0.05
N LYS A 115 -25.43 6.78 1.01
CA LYS A 115 -24.89 6.59 2.36
C LYS A 115 -24.42 5.15 2.50
N SER A 116 -23.26 4.97 3.10
CA SER A 116 -22.59 3.67 3.23
C SER A 116 -22.10 3.50 4.65
N ARG A 117 -22.53 2.42 5.32
CA ARG A 117 -22.05 2.05 6.66
C ARG A 117 -20.98 0.99 6.57
N PHE A 118 -19.91 1.19 7.31
CA PHE A 118 -18.76 0.29 7.43
C PHE A 118 -18.60 -0.11 8.88
N THR A 119 -18.88 -1.36 9.19
CA THR A 119 -18.73 -1.94 10.53
C THR A 119 -17.31 -2.45 10.76
N PHE A 120 -16.75 -2.21 11.94
CA PHE A 120 -15.46 -2.74 12.35
C PHE A 120 -15.44 -3.13 13.83
N LYS A 121 -14.46 -3.95 14.20
CA LYS A 121 -14.23 -4.36 15.59
C LYS A 121 -13.11 -3.52 16.20
N ASN A 122 -13.34 -3.04 17.41
CA ASN A 122 -12.33 -2.40 18.24
C ASN A 122 -11.45 -3.45 18.94
N ASP A 123 -10.32 -3.02 19.48
CA ASP A 123 -9.38 -3.87 20.23
C ASP A 123 -10.02 -4.54 21.46
N ASP A 124 -11.03 -3.90 22.06
CA ASP A 124 -11.79 -4.42 23.19
C ASP A 124 -12.90 -5.43 22.79
N GLY A 125 -13.02 -5.73 21.50
CA GLY A 125 -14.02 -6.64 20.94
C GLY A 125 -15.39 -5.99 20.69
N THR A 126 -15.58 -4.71 21.02
CA THR A 126 -16.80 -3.99 20.67
C THR A 126 -16.89 -3.75 19.16
N THR A 127 -18.12 -3.58 18.67
CA THR A 127 -18.39 -3.30 17.27
C THR A 127 -18.80 -1.85 17.13
N ASP A 128 -18.12 -1.12 16.25
CA ASP A 128 -18.41 0.27 15.92
C ASP A 128 -18.58 0.43 14.40
N TYR A 129 -19.01 1.60 13.96
CA TYR A 129 -19.27 1.87 12.56
C TYR A 129 -18.85 3.28 12.13
N ARG A 130 -18.50 3.39 10.85
CA ARG A 130 -18.26 4.65 10.15
C ARG A 130 -19.31 4.83 9.06
N ILE A 131 -19.80 6.06 8.91
CA ILE A 131 -20.71 6.42 7.81
C ILE A 131 -19.95 7.23 6.78
N GLY A 132 -19.97 6.75 5.56
CA GLY A 132 -19.54 7.47 4.37
C GLY A 132 -20.73 8.01 3.59
N PHE A 133 -20.52 9.12 2.87
CA PHE A 133 -21.51 9.61 1.92
C PHE A 133 -20.86 10.30 0.74
N HIS A 134 -21.57 10.32 -0.40
CA HIS A 134 -21.28 11.23 -1.51
C HIS A 134 -22.54 11.48 -2.31
N SER A 135 -22.60 12.64 -2.95
CA SER A 135 -23.77 13.03 -3.74
C SER A 135 -23.81 12.30 -5.08
N VAL A 136 -25.01 11.91 -5.50
CA VAL A 136 -25.25 11.18 -6.73
C VAL A 136 -26.37 11.83 -7.54
N ASN A 137 -26.29 11.66 -8.86
CA ASN A 137 -27.39 12.06 -9.74
C ASN A 137 -28.45 10.95 -9.75
N LEU A 138 -29.53 11.16 -8.99
CA LEU A 138 -30.65 10.22 -8.85
C LEU A 138 -31.48 10.03 -10.13
N LYS A 139 -31.18 10.73 -11.23
CA LYS A 139 -31.77 10.42 -12.54
C LYS A 139 -31.30 9.06 -13.08
N LYS A 140 -30.27 8.46 -12.47
CA LYS A 140 -29.83 7.09 -12.75
C LYS A 140 -30.69 6.07 -11.99
N ASN A 141 -30.64 4.81 -12.43
CA ASN A 141 -31.26 3.69 -11.73
C ASN A 141 -30.67 3.53 -10.32
N ILE A 142 -31.47 3.82 -9.29
CA ILE A 142 -31.06 3.80 -7.87
C ILE A 142 -30.55 2.43 -7.45
N ASP A 143 -31.22 1.34 -7.83
CA ASP A 143 -30.79 -0.02 -7.48
C ASP A 143 -29.40 -0.34 -8.03
N SER A 144 -29.10 0.18 -9.22
CA SER A 144 -27.78 0.01 -9.84
C SER A 144 -26.70 0.80 -9.09
N LEU A 145 -27.03 1.99 -8.59
CA LEU A 145 -26.12 2.78 -7.74
C LEU A 145 -25.85 2.05 -6.41
N ILE A 146 -26.91 1.58 -5.73
CA ILE A 146 -26.78 0.83 -4.47
C ILE A 146 -25.93 -0.43 -4.67
N LYS A 147 -26.21 -1.22 -5.72
CA LYS A 147 -25.44 -2.44 -6.04
C LYS A 147 -23.97 -2.14 -6.38
N ALA A 148 -23.68 -1.01 -7.01
CA ALA A 148 -22.31 -0.59 -7.31
C ALA A 148 -21.58 -0.16 -6.04
N GLU A 149 -22.25 0.55 -5.14
CA GLU A 149 -21.66 1.01 -3.88
C GLU A 149 -21.28 -0.15 -2.96
N TYR A 150 -22.10 -1.21 -2.87
CA TYR A 150 -21.72 -2.44 -2.15
C TYR A 150 -20.41 -3.08 -2.64
N LYS A 151 -20.01 -2.78 -3.89
CA LYS A 151 -18.78 -3.30 -4.50
C LYS A 151 -17.63 -2.30 -4.48
N THR A 152 -17.86 -1.08 -3.96
CA THR A 152 -16.86 0.00 -3.96
C THR A 152 -16.14 0.00 -2.61
N PRO A 153 -14.90 -0.52 -2.55
CA PRO A 153 -14.18 -0.56 -1.30
C PRO A 153 -13.70 0.83 -0.88
N ARG A 154 -13.47 0.99 0.42
CA ARG A 154 -12.70 2.10 1.00
C ARG A 154 -11.47 1.59 1.70
N MET A 155 -10.57 2.49 2.09
CA MET A 155 -9.41 2.13 2.89
C MET A 155 -9.87 1.62 4.26
N ASN A 156 -9.40 0.45 4.67
CA ASN A 156 -9.62 -0.05 6.02
C ASN A 156 -8.61 0.56 6.99
N TYR A 157 -9.00 1.64 7.67
CA TYR A 157 -8.12 2.36 8.60
C TYR A 157 -7.81 1.60 9.89
N VAL A 158 -8.65 0.63 10.25
CA VAL A 158 -8.48 -0.20 11.45
C VAL A 158 -7.93 -1.59 11.13
N GLY A 159 -7.77 -1.93 9.84
CA GLY A 159 -7.18 -3.19 9.42
C GLY A 159 -5.70 -3.27 9.76
N GLU A 160 -5.21 -4.50 9.91
CA GLU A 160 -3.84 -4.79 10.35
C GLU A 160 -2.78 -4.13 9.45
N TYR A 161 -3.09 -3.91 8.17
CA TYR A 161 -2.21 -3.22 7.23
C TYR A 161 -1.93 -1.76 7.63
N MET A 162 -2.97 -0.97 7.90
CA MET A 162 -2.79 0.43 8.33
C MET A 162 -2.20 0.51 9.74
N GLN A 163 -2.57 -0.42 10.63
CA GLN A 163 -1.97 -0.51 11.95
C GLN A 163 -0.46 -0.80 11.88
N ALA A 164 -0.05 -1.74 11.01
CA ALA A 164 1.35 -2.12 10.84
C ALA A 164 2.19 -0.93 10.34
N ILE A 165 1.68 -0.17 9.36
CA ILE A 165 2.36 1.05 8.88
C ILE A 165 2.45 2.09 10.00
N ASN A 166 1.36 2.32 10.75
CA ASN A 166 1.35 3.30 11.85
C ASN A 166 2.45 3.03 12.89
N LYS A 167 2.71 1.75 13.22
CA LYS A 167 3.74 1.38 14.20
C LYS A 167 5.18 1.70 13.76
N ILE A 168 5.41 1.85 12.46
CA ILE A 168 6.74 2.11 11.90
C ILE A 168 6.83 3.45 11.15
N LYS A 169 5.76 4.27 11.15
CA LYS A 169 5.69 5.47 10.31
C LYS A 169 6.80 6.48 10.61
N ASP A 170 7.17 6.63 11.87
CA ASP A 170 8.19 7.58 12.31
C ASP A 170 9.63 7.10 12.08
N GLU A 171 9.79 5.88 11.55
CA GLU A 171 11.12 5.32 11.27
C GLU A 171 11.79 6.01 10.08
N ASN A 172 11.06 6.50 9.07
CA ASN A 172 11.67 7.30 8.01
C ASN A 172 10.64 8.16 7.27
N ASP A 173 11.13 9.16 6.55
CA ASP A 173 10.30 10.13 5.83
C ASP A 173 9.35 9.48 4.82
N PHE A 174 9.72 8.36 4.20
CA PHE A 174 8.85 7.63 3.29
C PHE A 174 7.67 6.98 4.03
N LEU A 175 7.93 6.24 5.11
CA LEU A 175 6.85 5.59 5.86
C LEU A 175 5.89 6.62 6.47
N LYS A 176 6.43 7.74 6.96
CA LYS A 176 5.62 8.85 7.45
C LYS A 176 4.75 9.44 6.34
N ALA A 177 5.36 9.83 5.21
CA ALA A 177 4.63 10.42 4.09
C ALA A 177 3.57 9.46 3.52
N PHE A 178 3.89 8.17 3.42
CA PHE A 178 2.95 7.16 2.96
C PHE A 178 1.75 7.06 3.91
N TYR A 179 2.01 6.94 5.22
CA TYR A 179 0.96 6.85 6.23
C TYR A 179 0.07 8.10 6.24
N ASP A 180 0.66 9.29 6.29
CA ASP A 180 -0.07 10.56 6.41
C ASP A 180 -1.02 10.77 5.22
N VAL A 181 -0.59 10.42 3.99
CA VAL A 181 -1.45 10.46 2.80
C VAL A 181 -2.58 9.47 2.90
N LYS A 182 -2.29 8.23 3.32
CA LYS A 182 -3.31 7.20 3.47
C LYS A 182 -4.35 7.57 4.51
N GLU A 183 -3.92 8.02 5.68
CA GLU A 183 -4.79 8.47 6.77
C GLU A 183 -5.68 9.65 6.35
N THR A 184 -5.12 10.62 5.62
CA THR A 184 -5.84 11.86 5.27
C THR A 184 -6.75 11.69 4.05
N ALA A 185 -6.31 10.97 3.02
CA ALA A 185 -6.93 10.97 1.71
C ALA A 185 -7.31 9.57 1.19
N GLY A 186 -6.92 8.50 1.87
CA GLY A 186 -7.13 7.13 1.42
C GLY A 186 -6.42 6.85 0.10
N PHE A 187 -7.18 6.49 -0.93
CA PHE A 187 -6.65 6.24 -2.28
C PHE A 187 -6.64 7.53 -3.10
N ILE A 188 -5.45 7.94 -3.52
CA ILE A 188 -5.25 9.10 -4.39
C ILE A 188 -4.81 8.67 -5.79
N HIS A 189 -4.74 9.62 -6.72
CA HIS A 189 -4.26 9.34 -8.07
C HIS A 189 -2.83 8.76 -8.07
N PRO A 190 -2.57 7.68 -8.82
CA PRO A 190 -1.26 7.02 -8.85
C PRO A 190 -0.09 7.95 -9.15
N GLU A 191 -0.29 8.91 -10.05
CA GLU A 191 0.71 9.89 -10.46
C GLU A 191 1.15 10.76 -9.26
N ILE A 192 0.17 11.20 -8.46
CA ILE A 192 0.40 12.02 -7.27
C ILE A 192 1.12 11.17 -6.22
N MET A 193 0.64 9.95 -5.96
CA MET A 193 1.25 9.07 -4.98
C MET A 193 2.70 8.74 -5.33
N ALA A 194 2.97 8.42 -6.61
CA ALA A 194 4.33 8.16 -7.07
C ALA A 194 5.26 9.37 -6.86
N GLY A 195 4.77 10.59 -7.09
CA GLY A 195 5.51 11.82 -6.82
C GLY A 195 5.84 12.01 -5.35
N ILE A 196 4.90 11.72 -4.45
CA ILE A 196 5.10 11.78 -3.00
C ILE A 196 6.16 10.75 -2.57
N ILE A 197 6.03 9.51 -3.02
CA ILE A 197 6.99 8.44 -2.74
C ILE A 197 8.39 8.82 -3.26
N LEU A 198 8.52 9.37 -4.47
CA LEU A 198 9.82 9.79 -4.99
C LEU A 198 10.45 10.91 -4.16
N LYS A 199 9.64 11.89 -3.74
CA LYS A 199 10.10 13.04 -2.93
C LYS A 199 10.59 12.63 -1.55
N SER A 200 10.02 11.57 -0.96
CA SER A 200 10.42 11.06 0.35
C SER A 200 11.68 10.18 0.33
N LYS A 201 12.31 9.99 -0.84
CA LYS A 201 13.60 9.28 -1.01
C LYS A 201 13.64 7.89 -0.33
N PRO A 202 12.70 6.98 -0.66
CA PRO A 202 12.59 5.68 -0.03
C PRO A 202 13.82 4.81 -0.29
N ASP A 203 14.07 3.89 0.64
CA ASP A 203 15.02 2.80 0.43
C ASP A 203 14.34 1.68 -0.37
N PHE A 204 14.59 1.63 -1.68
CA PHE A 204 14.07 0.60 -2.58
C PHE A 204 14.69 -0.79 -2.37
N SER A 205 15.70 -0.94 -1.52
CA SER A 205 16.20 -2.26 -1.10
C SER A 205 15.35 -2.85 0.03
N SER A 206 14.59 -2.03 0.77
CA SER A 206 13.74 -2.48 1.87
C SER A 206 12.54 -3.30 1.37
N PRO A 207 12.31 -4.51 1.92
CA PRO A 207 11.13 -5.31 1.63
C PRO A 207 9.82 -4.58 1.93
N ILE A 208 9.77 -3.80 3.03
CA ILE A 208 8.59 -3.02 3.41
C ILE A 208 8.28 -1.97 2.34
N THR A 209 9.29 -1.19 1.92
CA THR A 209 9.14 -0.20 0.85
C THR A 209 8.55 -0.81 -0.41
N LYS A 210 9.11 -1.95 -0.85
CA LYS A 210 8.59 -2.65 -2.04
C LYS A 210 7.17 -3.15 -1.82
N GLY A 211 6.87 -3.71 -0.65
CA GLY A 211 5.53 -4.15 -0.28
C GLY A 211 4.49 -3.03 -0.37
N LEU A 212 4.78 -1.87 0.21
CA LEU A 212 3.89 -0.71 0.16
C LEU A 212 3.67 -0.20 -1.27
N ILE A 213 4.72 -0.11 -2.08
CA ILE A 213 4.61 0.27 -3.50
C ILE A 213 3.78 -0.77 -4.26
N VAL A 214 4.02 -2.07 -4.05
CA VAL A 214 3.29 -3.13 -4.74
C VAL A 214 1.81 -3.11 -4.39
N MET A 215 1.46 -2.86 -3.13
CA MET A 215 0.05 -2.72 -2.77
C MET A 215 -0.58 -1.46 -3.36
N GLU A 216 0.13 -0.35 -3.37
CA GLU A 216 -0.40 0.91 -3.90
C GLU A 216 -0.75 0.85 -5.37
N PHE A 217 0.13 0.24 -6.16
CA PHE A 217 0.04 0.29 -7.61
C PHE A 217 -0.52 -1.01 -8.18
N GLY A 218 -0.25 -2.15 -7.55
CA GLY A 218 -0.56 -3.46 -8.11
C GLY A 218 -2.00 -3.93 -7.92
N TYR A 219 -2.63 -3.64 -6.78
CA TYR A 219 -3.78 -4.41 -6.31
C TYR A 219 -4.86 -3.56 -5.66
#